data_AF-A0A5R9DU64-F1
#
_entry.id   AF-A0A5R9DU64-F1
#
_cell.length_a   1.000
_cell.length_b   1.000
_cell.length_c   1.000
_cell.angle_alpha   90.00
_cell.angle_beta   90.00
_cell.angle_gamma   90.00
#
_symmetry.space_group_name_H-M   'P 1'
#
loop_
_entity.id
_entity.type
_entity.pdbx_description
1 polymer ?
#
loop_
_entity_poly.entity_id
_entity_poly.type
_entity_poly.pdbx_seq_one_letter_code
_entity_poly.pdbx_strand_id
1 'polypeptide(L)'
;MADRKDDLLSLNEIAKLADVSRQAAQKWHKPPAHKKPRQGETEVESALRSVARAMGVEVPESYDDSPRYPRKVVVAFLKAVGYMDENESLMPRRGGKGKWTPAEPTIDPHRVEQPDPAVGGKPLKVDPQTGGRYRYYVPHAWAIAGFGSETSFNASRTRGRAPEPDGIDELERPYWWLETLEGWKADAPERKAKRYAGRRPDGYTPDGQPFRLLPGDNYYARKAAEQAGEAADDESRE
;
A
#
# COMPACT_ATOMS: atom_id res chain seq x y z
N MET A 1 20.77 15.75 -27.27
CA MET A 1 19.64 14.81 -27.39
C MET A 1 18.37 15.66 -27.39
N ALA A 2 17.65 15.74 -28.51
CA ALA A 2 16.45 16.56 -28.63
C ALA A 2 15.40 16.15 -27.58
N ASP A 3 14.75 17.15 -26.99
CA ASP A 3 13.85 17.04 -25.85
C ASP A 3 12.57 16.28 -26.26
N ARG A 4 12.54 14.95 -26.06
CA ARG A 4 11.40 14.06 -26.39
C ARG A 4 10.16 14.28 -25.50
N LYS A 5 10.10 15.39 -24.77
CA LYS A 5 9.08 15.66 -23.73
C LYS A 5 7.71 16.03 -24.31
N ASP A 6 7.67 16.48 -25.58
CA ASP A 6 6.44 16.91 -26.25
C ASP A 6 5.89 15.86 -27.25
N ASP A 7 6.44 14.65 -27.26
CA ASP A 7 5.94 13.58 -28.12
C ASP A 7 4.53 13.13 -27.67
N LEU A 8 3.56 13.26 -28.57
CA LEU A 8 2.22 12.72 -28.40
C LEU A 8 2.20 11.24 -28.82
N LEU A 9 1.97 10.36 -27.86
CA LEU A 9 1.95 8.92 -28.06
C LEU A 9 0.56 8.41 -28.41
N SER A 10 0.47 7.58 -29.44
CA SER A 10 -0.67 6.74 -29.78
C SER A 10 -0.77 5.51 -28.86
N LEU A 11 -1.93 4.83 -28.86
CA LEU A 11 -2.10 3.59 -28.08
C LEU A 11 -1.10 2.48 -28.47
N ASN A 12 -0.66 2.44 -29.72
CA ASN A 12 0.34 1.47 -30.18
C ASN A 12 1.72 1.78 -29.57
N GLU A 13 2.09 3.06 -29.51
CA GLU A 13 3.35 3.50 -28.91
C GLU A 13 3.32 3.33 -27.38
N ILE A 14 2.18 3.59 -26.74
CA ILE A 14 1.97 3.32 -25.31
C ILE A 14 2.14 1.82 -25.02
N ALA A 15 1.49 0.96 -25.82
CA ALA A 15 1.57 -0.48 -25.66
C ALA A 15 3.02 -0.99 -25.82
N LYS A 16 3.74 -0.47 -26.82
CA LYS A 16 5.16 -0.79 -27.03
C LYS A 16 6.04 -0.29 -25.89
N LEU A 17 5.80 0.91 -25.39
CA LEU A 17 6.56 1.50 -24.28
C LEU A 17 6.39 0.70 -22.98
N ALA A 18 5.20 0.16 -22.74
CA ALA A 18 4.86 -0.59 -21.53
C ALA A 18 5.04 -2.11 -21.65
N ASP A 19 5.49 -2.61 -22.80
CA ASP A 19 5.56 -4.04 -23.14
C ASP A 19 4.24 -4.79 -22.83
N VAL A 20 3.14 -4.25 -23.39
CA VAL A 20 1.80 -4.84 -23.30
C VAL A 20 1.12 -4.90 -24.67
N SER A 21 -0.03 -5.57 -24.71
CA SER A 21 -0.88 -5.55 -25.90
C SER A 21 -1.56 -4.20 -26.09
N ARG A 22 -1.88 -3.85 -27.34
CA ARG A 22 -2.71 -2.67 -27.68
C ARG A 22 -4.05 -2.69 -26.94
N GLN A 23 -4.63 -3.87 -26.72
CA GLN A 23 -5.87 -4.02 -25.98
C GLN A 23 -5.74 -3.59 -24.50
N ALA A 24 -4.58 -3.81 -23.87
CA ALA A 24 -4.34 -3.29 -22.52
C ALA A 24 -4.26 -1.76 -22.53
N ALA A 25 -3.52 -1.16 -23.47
CA ALA A 25 -3.47 0.29 -23.63
C ALA A 25 -4.86 0.90 -23.90
N GLN A 26 -5.70 0.23 -24.68
CA GLN A 26 -7.08 0.65 -24.92
C GLN A 26 -7.91 0.69 -23.63
N LYS A 27 -7.71 -0.26 -22.71
CA LYS A 27 -8.40 -0.27 -21.40
C LYS A 27 -7.99 0.88 -20.50
N TRP A 28 -6.78 1.43 -20.68
CA TRP A 28 -6.31 2.58 -19.90
C TRP A 28 -6.84 3.91 -20.46
N HIS A 29 -7.16 3.95 -21.75
CA HIS A 29 -7.77 5.10 -22.41
C HIS A 29 -9.30 5.14 -22.22
N LYS A 30 -9.97 3.99 -22.16
CA LYS A 30 -11.42 3.92 -21.96
C LYS A 30 -11.77 3.94 -20.47
N PRO A 31 -12.88 4.60 -20.09
CA PRO A 31 -13.36 4.50 -18.73
C PRO A 31 -13.82 3.06 -18.40
N PRO A 32 -13.65 2.62 -17.15
CA PRO A 32 -14.10 1.30 -16.72
C PRO A 32 -15.63 1.17 -16.85
N ALA A 33 -16.07 0.18 -17.63
CA ALA A 33 -17.49 -0.01 -17.99
C ALA A 33 -18.43 -0.27 -16.79
N HIS A 34 -17.89 -0.73 -15.66
CA HIS A 34 -18.67 -1.04 -14.45
C HIS A 34 -18.86 0.14 -13.51
N LYS A 35 -18.18 1.28 -13.73
CA LYS A 35 -18.34 2.47 -12.88
C LYS A 35 -19.48 3.34 -13.38
N LYS A 36 -20.29 3.80 -12.43
CA LYS A 36 -21.21 4.91 -12.63
C LYS A 36 -20.54 6.20 -12.16
N PRO A 37 -20.83 7.35 -12.79
CA PRO A 37 -20.37 8.64 -12.27
C PRO A 37 -20.84 8.81 -10.82
N ARG A 38 -20.00 9.40 -9.96
CA ARG A 38 -20.44 9.77 -8.61
C ARG A 38 -21.41 10.96 -8.69
N GLN A 39 -22.17 11.18 -7.62
CA GLN A 39 -23.10 12.30 -7.55
C GLN A 39 -22.35 13.62 -7.74
N GLY A 40 -22.62 14.34 -8.84
CA GLY A 40 -21.93 15.57 -9.23
C GLY A 40 -20.85 15.42 -10.32
N GLU A 41 -20.50 14.19 -10.72
CA GLU A 41 -19.61 13.92 -11.85
C GLU A 41 -20.44 13.62 -13.11
N THR A 42 -20.07 14.22 -14.24
CA THR A 42 -20.72 13.99 -15.54
C THR A 42 -20.21 12.74 -16.24
N GLU A 43 -18.96 12.34 -16.01
CA GLU A 43 -18.35 11.20 -16.68
C GLU A 43 -17.29 10.52 -15.80
N VAL A 44 -17.20 9.19 -15.91
CA VAL A 44 -16.11 8.42 -15.29
C VAL A 44 -14.86 8.66 -16.13
N GLU A 45 -13.81 9.19 -15.53
CA GLU A 45 -12.56 9.47 -16.24
C GLU A 45 -11.75 8.18 -16.47
N SER A 46 -11.02 8.11 -17.59
CA SER A 46 -10.10 7.01 -17.85
C SER A 46 -8.79 7.15 -17.07
N ALA A 47 -8.06 6.05 -16.90
CA ALA A 47 -6.83 6.02 -16.12
C ALA A 47 -5.80 7.04 -16.62
N LEU A 48 -5.58 7.10 -17.94
CA LEU A 48 -4.63 8.06 -18.54
C LEU A 48 -5.07 9.51 -18.38
N ARG A 49 -6.38 9.81 -18.49
CA ARG A 49 -6.90 11.16 -18.28
C ARG A 49 -6.82 11.57 -16.80
N SER A 50 -7.11 10.66 -15.88
CA SER A 50 -6.96 10.89 -14.44
C SER A 50 -5.53 11.26 -14.05
N VAL A 51 -4.52 10.60 -14.63
CA VAL A 51 -3.10 10.97 -14.41
C VAL A 51 -2.79 12.33 -15.01
N ALA A 52 -3.28 12.64 -16.21
CA ALA A 52 -3.04 13.94 -16.82
C ALA A 52 -3.60 15.08 -15.95
N ARG A 53 -4.82 14.91 -15.44
CA ARG A 53 -5.45 15.83 -14.48
C ARG A 53 -4.65 15.96 -13.18
N ALA A 54 -4.18 14.85 -12.62
CA ALA A 54 -3.34 14.85 -11.42
C ALA A 54 -2.05 15.67 -11.61
N MET A 55 -1.49 15.63 -12.82
CA MET A 55 -0.29 16.39 -13.19
C MET A 55 -0.58 17.83 -13.65
N GLY A 56 -1.85 18.23 -13.80
CA GLY A 56 -2.21 19.51 -14.42
C GLY A 56 -1.77 19.64 -15.88
N VAL A 57 -1.74 18.52 -16.61
CA VAL A 57 -1.33 18.48 -18.02
C VAL A 57 -2.55 18.33 -18.91
N GLU A 58 -2.70 19.21 -19.88
CA GLU A 58 -3.74 19.11 -20.89
C GLU A 58 -3.46 17.93 -21.85
N VAL A 59 -4.50 17.13 -22.10
CA VAL A 59 -4.49 16.07 -23.11
C VAL A 59 -5.28 16.61 -24.30
N PRO A 60 -4.71 16.59 -25.53
CA PRO A 60 -5.44 17.01 -26.71
C PRO A 60 -6.77 16.27 -26.82
N GLU A 61 -7.84 17.02 -27.11
CA GLU A 61 -9.12 16.41 -27.49
C GLU A 61 -8.87 15.55 -28.72
N SER A 62 -8.96 14.24 -28.54
CA SER A 62 -8.81 13.28 -29.60
C SER A 62 -10.15 12.61 -29.82
N TYR A 63 -10.53 12.48 -31.08
CA TYR A 63 -11.60 11.57 -31.46
C TYR A 63 -11.24 10.17 -30.96
N ASP A 64 -12.19 9.47 -30.34
CA ASP A 64 -12.00 8.16 -29.67
C ASP A 64 -11.28 7.11 -30.53
N ASP A 65 -11.29 7.28 -31.85
CA ASP A 65 -10.66 6.38 -32.82
C ASP A 65 -9.13 6.49 -32.88
N SER A 66 -8.53 7.59 -32.44
CA SER A 66 -7.08 7.80 -32.50
C SER A 66 -6.54 8.68 -31.37
N PRO A 67 -6.66 8.24 -30.10
CA PRO A 67 -6.21 9.04 -28.98
C PRO A 67 -4.69 9.26 -28.98
N ARG A 68 -4.31 10.42 -28.43
CA ARG A 68 -2.93 10.90 -28.34
C ARG A 68 -2.67 11.46 -26.94
N TYR A 69 -1.59 11.02 -26.32
CA TYR A 69 -1.23 11.41 -24.95
C TYR A 69 0.19 11.95 -24.89
N PRO A 70 0.45 13.06 -24.18
CA PRO A 70 1.81 13.52 -23.94
C PRO A 70 2.65 12.42 -23.27
N ARG A 71 3.87 12.19 -23.77
CA ARG A 71 4.78 11.16 -23.23
C ARG A 71 4.94 11.25 -21.72
N LYS A 72 5.04 12.47 -21.16
CA LYS A 72 5.15 12.69 -19.71
C LYS A 72 3.97 12.12 -18.92
N VAL A 73 2.74 12.20 -19.45
CA VAL A 73 1.54 11.61 -18.83
C VAL A 73 1.62 10.09 -18.88
N VAL A 74 2.03 9.53 -20.01
CA VAL A 74 2.18 8.08 -20.19
C VAL A 74 3.24 7.53 -19.24
N VAL A 75 4.42 8.15 -19.17
CA VAL A 75 5.49 7.74 -18.26
C VAL A 75 5.03 7.84 -16.81
N ALA A 76 4.40 8.94 -16.41
CA ALA A 76 3.86 9.09 -15.06
C ALA A 76 2.81 8.01 -14.74
N PHE A 77 1.92 7.71 -15.69
CA PHE A 77 0.96 6.62 -15.54
C PHE A 77 1.66 5.28 -15.35
N LEU A 78 2.64 4.94 -16.20
CA LEU A 78 3.37 3.68 -16.11
C LEU A 78 4.16 3.55 -14.79
N LYS A 79 4.73 4.66 -14.29
CA LYS A 79 5.34 4.75 -12.96
C LYS A 79 4.29 4.54 -11.86
N ALA A 80 3.11 5.16 -11.98
CA ALA A 80 2.03 5.08 -11.00
C ALA A 80 1.39 3.70 -10.90
N VAL A 81 1.29 2.98 -12.01
CA VAL A 81 0.74 1.63 -12.04
C VAL A 81 1.80 0.53 -11.97
N GLY A 82 3.08 0.94 -11.94
CA GLY A 82 4.24 0.10 -11.69
C GLY A 82 4.68 -0.77 -12.86
N TYR A 83 4.37 -0.37 -14.10
CA TYR A 83 5.00 -0.92 -15.30
C TYR A 83 6.40 -0.35 -15.55
N MET A 84 6.71 0.77 -14.91
CA MET A 84 7.95 1.51 -15.09
C MET A 84 8.49 1.94 -13.73
N ASP A 85 9.81 1.89 -13.56
CA ASP A 85 10.51 2.36 -12.37
C ASP A 85 10.83 3.87 -12.43
N GLU A 86 11.48 4.40 -11.41
CA GLU A 86 11.89 5.80 -11.33
C GLU A 86 12.84 6.22 -12.46
N ASN A 87 13.61 5.28 -13.02
CA ASN A 87 14.59 5.48 -14.09
C ASN A 87 13.99 5.33 -15.50
N GLU A 88 12.66 5.29 -15.61
CA GLU A 88 11.92 5.03 -16.85
C GLU A 88 12.20 3.65 -17.48
N SER A 89 12.69 2.69 -16.69
CA SER A 89 12.92 1.32 -17.13
C SER A 89 11.72 0.44 -16.78
N LEU A 90 11.49 -0.60 -17.59
CA LEU A 90 10.38 -1.53 -17.34
C LEU A 90 10.58 -2.26 -16.02
N MET A 91 9.57 -2.21 -15.15
CA MET A 91 9.62 -2.88 -13.86
C MET A 91 9.50 -4.40 -14.06
N PRO A 92 10.30 -5.21 -13.35
CA PRO A 92 10.18 -6.65 -13.42
C PRO A 92 8.78 -7.10 -13.00
N ARG A 93 8.23 -8.05 -13.75
CA ARG A 93 6.95 -8.67 -13.40
C ARG A 93 7.13 -9.55 -12.18
N ARG A 94 6.27 -9.40 -11.17
CA ARG A 94 6.17 -10.42 -10.13
C ARG A 94 5.61 -11.71 -10.75
N GLY A 95 6.34 -12.81 -10.66
CA GLY A 95 5.90 -14.11 -11.19
C GLY A 95 4.64 -14.62 -10.48
N GLY A 96 3.74 -15.28 -11.23
CA GLY A 96 2.53 -15.90 -10.68
C GLY A 96 1.34 -15.87 -11.64
N LYS A 97 0.31 -16.68 -11.34
CA LYS A 97 -1.00 -16.60 -12.01
C LYS A 97 -1.86 -15.57 -11.27
N GLY A 98 -2.03 -14.37 -11.81
CA GLY A 98 -2.79 -13.33 -11.13
C GLY A 98 -2.90 -12.02 -11.89
N LYS A 99 -3.63 -11.06 -11.31
CA LYS A 99 -3.67 -9.66 -11.78
C LYS A 99 -2.28 -9.03 -11.60
N TRP A 100 -1.95 -8.09 -12.47
CA TRP A 100 -0.71 -7.32 -12.42
C TRP A 100 -0.51 -6.65 -11.05
N THR A 101 0.59 -7.00 -10.38
CA THR A 101 1.05 -6.33 -9.15
C THR A 101 2.50 -5.91 -9.33
N PRO A 102 2.86 -4.68 -8.94
CA PRO A 102 4.22 -4.20 -9.10
C PRO A 102 5.18 -4.97 -8.17
N ALA A 103 6.43 -5.09 -8.60
CA ALA A 103 7.48 -5.72 -7.79
C ALA A 103 7.99 -4.79 -6.69
N GLU A 104 7.89 -3.49 -6.91
CA GLU A 104 8.34 -2.42 -6.02
C GLU A 104 7.23 -1.38 -5.79
N PRO A 105 7.33 -0.54 -4.75
CA PRO A 105 6.40 0.58 -4.57
C PRO A 105 6.34 1.47 -5.81
N THR A 106 5.16 1.99 -6.12
CA THR A 106 4.94 2.85 -7.30
C THR A 106 4.87 4.31 -6.91
N ILE A 107 4.91 5.23 -7.87
CA ILE A 107 4.94 6.66 -7.61
C ILE A 107 3.56 7.27 -7.90
N ASP A 108 2.93 7.87 -6.90
CA ASP A 108 1.68 8.60 -7.08
C ASP A 108 1.87 9.79 -8.04
N PRO A 109 0.98 10.00 -9.04
CA PRO A 109 1.13 11.10 -9.99
C PRO A 109 0.75 12.46 -9.39
N HIS A 110 0.09 12.50 -8.22
CA HIS A 110 -0.21 13.73 -7.52
C HIS A 110 1.01 14.21 -6.76
N ARG A 111 1.44 15.43 -7.08
CA ARG A 111 2.46 16.12 -6.31
C ARG A 111 1.93 16.44 -4.92
N VAL A 112 2.74 16.19 -3.91
CA VAL A 112 2.41 16.57 -2.53
C VAL A 112 3.30 17.70 -2.06
N GLU A 113 2.71 18.61 -1.28
CA GLU A 113 3.46 19.63 -0.56
C GLU A 113 4.18 18.97 0.61
N GLN A 114 5.48 19.27 0.75
CA GLN A 114 6.24 18.81 1.89
C GLN A 114 5.84 19.62 3.12
N PRO A 115 5.65 18.99 4.29
CA PRO A 115 5.38 19.71 5.51
C PRO A 115 6.52 20.69 5.80
N ASP A 116 6.16 21.88 6.28
CA ASP A 116 7.14 22.91 6.64
C ASP A 116 8.06 22.37 7.76
N PRO A 117 9.38 22.31 7.53
CA PRO A 117 10.32 21.86 8.55
C PRO A 117 10.26 22.70 9.84
N ALA A 118 9.83 23.96 9.77
CA ALA A 118 9.66 24.83 10.93
C ALA A 118 8.50 24.39 11.84
N VAL A 119 7.54 23.63 11.31
CA VAL A 119 6.36 23.13 12.05
C VAL A 119 6.62 21.73 12.64
N GLY A 120 7.82 21.16 12.43
CA GLY A 120 8.24 19.89 13.05
C GLY A 120 7.59 18.65 12.44
N GLY A 121 6.95 18.77 11.28
CA GLY A 121 6.42 17.62 10.53
C GLY A 121 7.55 16.75 9.97
N LYS A 122 7.41 15.43 10.06
CA LYS A 122 8.35 14.52 9.37
C LYS A 122 8.17 14.68 7.85
N PRO A 123 9.27 14.81 7.08
CA PRO A 123 9.18 14.91 5.64
C PRO A 123 8.53 13.66 5.05
N LEU A 124 7.63 13.86 4.09
CA LEU A 124 6.97 12.77 3.38
C LEU A 124 7.95 12.12 2.41
N LYS A 125 7.93 10.79 2.31
CA LYS A 125 8.74 10.09 1.32
C LYS A 125 8.15 10.30 -0.07
N VAL A 126 8.82 11.11 -0.88
CA VAL A 126 8.42 11.43 -2.26
C VAL A 126 9.52 11.09 -3.26
N ASP A 127 9.11 10.82 -4.49
CA ASP A 127 10.00 10.74 -5.63
C ASP A 127 10.54 12.15 -5.96
N PRO A 128 11.86 12.34 -6.09
CA PRO A 128 12.46 13.66 -6.31
C PRO A 128 12.13 14.27 -7.67
N GLN A 129 11.78 13.46 -8.68
CA GLN A 129 11.49 13.96 -10.03
C GLN A 129 10.07 14.51 -10.16
N THR A 130 9.11 13.80 -9.59
CA THR A 130 7.67 14.10 -9.72
C THR A 130 7.10 14.80 -8.49
N GLY A 131 7.75 14.66 -7.32
CA GLY A 131 7.20 15.07 -6.03
C GLY A 131 6.01 14.21 -5.57
N GLY A 132 5.79 13.07 -6.23
CA GLY A 132 4.75 12.10 -5.90
C GLY A 132 5.14 11.19 -4.74
N ARG A 133 4.18 10.76 -3.93
CA ARG A 133 4.43 9.82 -2.82
C ARG A 133 4.58 8.38 -3.30
N TYR A 134 5.34 7.57 -2.57
CA TYR A 134 5.43 6.15 -2.86
C TYR A 134 4.20 5.38 -2.36
N ARG A 135 3.50 4.70 -3.27
CA ARG A 135 2.38 3.81 -3.00
C ARG A 135 2.88 2.38 -2.74
N TYR A 136 2.49 1.83 -1.60
CA TYR A 136 2.78 0.45 -1.22
C TYR A 136 1.55 -0.42 -1.44
N TYR A 137 1.72 -1.57 -2.09
CA TYR A 137 0.64 -2.54 -2.33
C TYR A 137 0.78 -3.74 -1.41
N VAL A 138 -0.23 -4.61 -1.42
CA VAL A 138 -0.25 -5.86 -0.64
C VAL A 138 1.09 -6.60 -0.63
N PRO A 139 1.81 -6.83 -1.76
CA PRO A 139 3.09 -7.54 -1.76
C PRO A 139 4.22 -6.89 -0.94
N HIS A 140 4.11 -5.59 -0.65
CA HIS A 140 5.10 -4.80 0.09
C HIS A 140 4.58 -4.47 1.50
N ALA A 141 3.30 -4.13 1.59
CA ALA A 141 2.64 -3.60 2.77
C ALA A 141 2.66 -4.58 3.95
N TRP A 142 2.55 -5.89 3.71
CA TRP A 142 2.50 -6.89 4.77
C TRP A 142 3.73 -6.85 5.68
N ALA A 143 4.92 -6.74 5.09
CA ALA A 143 6.18 -6.75 5.82
C ALA A 143 6.35 -5.47 6.64
N ILE A 144 6.01 -4.33 6.04
CA ILE A 144 6.09 -3.01 6.67
C ILE A 144 5.10 -2.91 7.84
N ALA A 145 3.86 -3.40 7.66
CA ALA A 145 2.84 -3.42 8.72
C ALA A 145 3.09 -4.49 9.81
N GLY A 146 4.17 -5.27 9.71
CA GLY A 146 4.58 -6.23 10.73
C GLY A 146 3.83 -7.56 10.71
N PHE A 147 3.27 -7.95 9.56
CA PHE A 147 2.66 -9.26 9.37
C PHE A 147 3.72 -10.31 9.02
N GLY A 148 3.48 -11.57 9.37
CA GLY A 148 4.41 -12.67 9.08
C GLY A 148 4.43 -13.12 7.63
N SER A 149 3.38 -12.81 6.87
CA SER A 149 3.28 -13.15 5.44
C SER A 149 2.21 -12.33 4.72
N GLU A 150 2.32 -12.25 3.39
CA GLU A 150 1.29 -11.66 2.53
C GLU A 150 -0.10 -12.33 2.72
N THR A 151 -0.13 -13.66 2.86
CA THR A 151 -1.38 -14.41 3.11
C THR A 151 -2.03 -13.98 4.43
N SER A 152 -1.24 -13.82 5.49
CA SER A 152 -1.76 -13.38 6.79
C SER A 152 -2.29 -11.95 6.76
N PHE A 153 -1.67 -11.07 5.97
CA PHE A 153 -2.15 -9.71 5.74
C PHE A 153 -3.49 -9.70 5.01
N ASN A 154 -3.60 -10.43 3.91
CA ASN A 154 -4.84 -10.55 3.15
C ASN A 154 -6.00 -11.11 3.98
N ALA A 155 -5.76 -12.18 4.75
CA ALA A 155 -6.76 -12.77 5.63
C ALA A 155 -7.15 -11.85 6.80
N SER A 156 -6.23 -10.99 7.26
CA SER A 156 -6.52 -10.01 8.31
C SER A 156 -7.31 -8.83 7.76
N ARG A 157 -7.02 -8.39 6.53
CA ARG A 157 -7.74 -7.30 5.86
C ARG A 157 -9.21 -7.63 5.66
N THR A 158 -9.54 -8.85 5.22
CA THR A 158 -10.95 -9.29 5.08
C THR A 158 -11.71 -9.34 6.40
N ARG A 159 -11.00 -9.32 7.54
CA ARG A 159 -11.57 -9.35 8.89
C ARG A 159 -11.49 -7.99 9.60
N GLY A 160 -11.09 -6.91 8.91
CA GLY A 160 -10.89 -5.58 9.51
C GLY A 160 -9.77 -5.54 10.56
N ARG A 161 -8.74 -6.39 10.41
CA ARG A 161 -7.59 -6.51 11.34
C ARG A 161 -6.26 -6.14 10.69
N ALA A 162 -6.30 -5.42 9.59
CA ALA A 162 -5.17 -4.83 8.89
C ALA A 162 -5.44 -3.32 8.78
N PRO A 163 -4.42 -2.48 8.51
CA PRO A 163 -4.65 -1.07 8.26
C PRO A 163 -5.57 -0.92 7.03
N GLU A 164 -6.52 0.00 7.11
CA GLU A 164 -7.34 0.37 5.95
C GLU A 164 -6.46 0.98 4.86
N PRO A 165 -6.74 0.74 3.57
CA PRO A 165 -6.03 1.38 2.47
C PRO A 165 -6.18 2.90 2.52
N ASP A 166 -5.10 3.61 2.21
CA ASP A 166 -5.13 5.08 2.09
C ASP A 166 -5.84 5.53 0.81
N GLY A 167 -5.89 4.66 -0.20
CA GLY A 167 -6.58 4.95 -1.45
C GLY A 167 -6.62 3.78 -2.41
N ILE A 168 -7.10 4.08 -3.61
CA ILE A 168 -7.21 3.16 -4.73
C ILE A 168 -6.54 3.81 -5.94
N ASP A 169 -5.67 3.06 -6.62
CA ASP A 169 -4.95 3.56 -7.80
C ASP A 169 -5.80 3.57 -9.08
N GLU A 170 -5.19 3.97 -10.19
CA GLU A 170 -5.83 4.09 -11.50
C GLU A 170 -6.23 2.73 -12.12
N LEU A 171 -5.75 1.62 -11.56
CA LEU A 171 -6.14 0.24 -11.92
C LEU A 171 -7.03 -0.42 -10.85
N GLU A 172 -7.60 0.38 -9.96
CA GLU A 172 -8.51 -0.06 -8.90
C GLU A 172 -7.85 -0.96 -7.84
N ARG A 173 -6.54 -0.80 -7.62
CA ARG A 173 -5.80 -1.54 -6.61
C ARG A 173 -5.66 -0.70 -5.34
N PRO A 174 -5.93 -1.28 -4.16
CA PRO A 174 -5.72 -0.59 -2.90
C PRO A 174 -4.23 -0.40 -2.65
N TYR A 175 -3.86 0.79 -2.19
CA TYR A 175 -2.50 1.13 -1.79
C TYR A 175 -2.48 1.74 -0.39
N TRP A 176 -1.28 1.78 0.18
CA TRP A 176 -0.97 2.40 1.45
C TRP A 176 0.23 3.32 1.34
N TRP A 177 0.27 4.32 2.20
CA TRP A 177 1.46 5.12 2.48
C TRP A 177 2.36 4.43 3.51
N LEU A 178 3.65 4.76 3.47
CA LEU A 178 4.63 4.19 4.40
C LEU A 178 4.24 4.51 5.85
N GLU A 179 3.83 5.74 6.09
CA GLU A 179 3.51 6.27 7.42
C GLU A 179 2.31 5.54 8.05
N THR A 180 1.28 5.21 7.26
CA THR A 180 0.12 4.43 7.70
C THR A 180 0.52 3.02 8.13
N LEU A 181 1.41 2.38 7.36
CA LEU A 181 1.88 1.02 7.64
C LEU A 181 2.81 0.99 8.88
N GLU A 182 3.72 1.96 8.98
CA GLU A 182 4.64 2.08 10.12
C GLU A 182 3.90 2.43 11.41
N GLY A 183 2.96 3.37 11.35
CA GLY A 183 2.08 3.72 12.48
C GLY A 183 1.27 2.52 12.93
N TRP A 184 0.68 1.76 11.98
CA TRP A 184 0.02 0.51 12.31
C TRP A 184 0.97 -0.46 13.04
N LYS A 185 2.19 -0.67 12.54
CA LYS A 185 3.14 -1.56 13.21
C LYS A 185 3.51 -1.06 14.62
N ALA A 186 3.73 0.23 14.79
CA ALA A 186 4.08 0.84 16.08
C ALA A 186 2.97 0.67 17.12
N ASP A 187 1.71 0.77 16.72
CA ASP A 187 0.54 0.63 17.59
C ASP A 187 0.20 -0.83 17.96
N ALA A 188 1.01 -1.81 17.51
CA ALA A 188 0.78 -3.22 17.79
C ALA A 188 0.70 -3.56 19.29
N PRO A 189 1.57 -3.03 20.18
CA PRO A 189 1.48 -3.27 21.63
C PRO A 189 0.18 -2.74 22.23
N GLU A 190 -0.27 -1.55 21.82
CA GLU A 190 -1.52 -0.96 22.31
C GLU A 190 -2.74 -1.73 21.81
N ARG A 191 -2.77 -2.13 20.53
CA ARG A 191 -3.84 -2.99 20.00
C ARG A 191 -3.87 -4.36 20.69
N LYS A 192 -2.69 -4.92 21.02
CA LYS A 192 -2.58 -6.14 21.83
C LYS A 192 -3.18 -5.88 23.22
N ALA A 193 -2.77 -4.82 23.90
CA ALA A 193 -3.28 -4.45 25.22
C ALA A 193 -4.81 -4.26 25.22
N LYS A 194 -5.37 -3.48 24.28
CA LYS A 194 -6.82 -3.27 24.13
C LYS A 194 -7.60 -4.55 23.89
N ARG A 195 -7.08 -5.47 23.06
CA ARG A 195 -7.72 -6.78 22.82
C ARG A 195 -7.85 -7.60 24.09
N TYR A 196 -6.93 -7.42 25.03
CA TYR A 196 -6.93 -8.13 26.31
C TYR A 196 -7.49 -7.28 27.46
N ALA A 197 -7.67 -5.96 27.32
CA ALA A 197 -8.32 -5.10 28.29
C ALA A 197 -9.81 -5.49 28.38
N GLY A 198 -10.19 -6.18 29.47
CA GLY A 198 -11.55 -6.70 29.69
C GLY A 198 -11.68 -8.22 29.76
N ARG A 199 -10.65 -9.00 29.42
CA ARG A 199 -10.63 -10.44 29.73
C ARG A 199 -10.18 -10.68 31.18
N ARG A 200 -10.89 -11.51 31.94
CA ARG A 200 -10.42 -11.98 33.26
C ARG A 200 -8.97 -12.49 33.10
N PRO A 201 -8.03 -12.12 33.98
CA PRO A 201 -6.68 -12.68 33.95
C PRO A 201 -6.75 -14.20 34.12
N ASP A 202 -5.80 -14.93 33.54
CA ASP A 202 -5.75 -16.40 33.64
C ASP A 202 -5.31 -16.84 35.05
N GLY A 203 -4.67 -15.94 35.80
CA GLY A 203 -4.31 -16.11 37.20
C GLY A 203 -3.66 -14.85 37.78
N TYR A 204 -3.22 -14.94 39.02
CA TYR A 204 -2.45 -13.91 39.72
C TYR A 204 -1.14 -14.52 40.23
N THR A 205 -0.05 -13.76 40.20
CA THR A 205 1.24 -14.15 40.80
C THR A 205 1.11 -14.19 42.32
N PRO A 206 2.07 -14.78 43.06
CA PRO A 206 2.08 -14.75 44.53
C PRO A 206 1.98 -13.32 45.11
N ASP A 207 2.56 -12.33 44.43
CA ASP A 207 2.47 -10.90 44.79
C ASP A 207 1.13 -10.25 44.40
N GLY A 208 0.14 -11.02 43.95
CA GLY A 208 -1.18 -10.54 43.54
C GLY A 208 -1.22 -9.84 42.18
N GLN A 209 -0.15 -9.91 41.37
CA GLN A 209 -0.14 -9.26 40.05
C GLN A 209 -0.86 -10.15 39.02
N PRO A 210 -1.81 -9.62 38.23
CA PRO A 210 -2.51 -10.42 37.23
C PRO A 210 -1.57 -10.86 36.12
N PHE A 211 -1.56 -12.16 35.80
CA PHE A 211 -0.85 -12.69 34.63
C PHE A 211 -1.83 -13.29 33.61
N ARG A 212 -1.36 -13.42 32.36
CA ARG A 212 -2.09 -14.05 31.28
C ARG A 212 -1.19 -15.00 30.51
N LEU A 213 -1.74 -16.15 30.16
CA LEU A 213 -1.11 -17.14 29.31
C LEU A 213 -1.31 -16.68 27.86
N LEU A 214 -0.24 -16.15 27.26
CA LEU A 214 -0.28 -15.82 25.83
C LEU A 214 -0.32 -17.11 25.00
N PRO A 215 -1.22 -17.22 23.99
CA PRO A 215 -1.23 -18.38 23.11
C PRO A 215 0.10 -18.47 22.34
N GLY A 216 0.84 -19.56 22.56
CA GLY A 216 2.12 -19.83 21.89
C GLY A 216 3.38 -19.54 22.70
N ASP A 217 3.30 -18.73 23.75
CA ASP A 217 4.46 -18.42 24.62
C ASP A 217 4.36 -19.24 25.92
N ASN A 218 4.60 -20.54 25.80
CA ASN A 218 4.73 -21.48 26.93
C ASN A 218 5.90 -21.15 27.88
N TYR A 219 6.68 -20.08 27.62
CA TYR A 219 7.83 -19.70 28.43
C TYR A 219 7.40 -19.15 29.80
N TYR A 220 6.52 -18.14 29.84
CA TYR A 220 6.07 -17.54 31.11
C TYR A 220 5.12 -18.45 31.89
N ALA A 221 4.35 -19.28 31.19
CA ALA A 221 3.51 -20.33 31.77
C ALA A 221 4.35 -21.38 32.52
N ARG A 222 5.44 -21.85 31.89
CA ARG A 222 6.39 -22.78 32.51
C ARG A 222 7.12 -22.14 33.67
N LYS A 223 7.61 -20.90 33.52
CA LYS A 223 8.35 -20.21 34.59
C LYS A 223 7.48 -19.96 35.82
N ALA A 224 6.22 -19.58 35.62
CA ALA A 224 5.27 -19.39 36.71
C ALA A 224 4.92 -20.72 37.39
N ALA A 225 4.83 -21.83 36.64
CA ALA A 225 4.63 -23.16 37.21
C ALA A 225 5.87 -23.69 37.97
N GLU A 226 7.09 -23.40 37.48
CA GLU A 226 8.35 -23.69 38.20
C GLU A 226 8.40 -22.92 39.53
N GLN A 227 8.13 -21.62 39.52
CA GLN A 227 8.16 -20.79 40.73
C GLN A 227 7.04 -21.14 41.73
N ALA A 228 5.87 -21.55 41.25
CA ALA A 228 4.78 -22.03 42.09
C ALA A 228 5.06 -23.43 42.67
N GLY A 229 5.84 -24.27 41.97
CA GLY A 229 6.29 -25.57 42.46
C GLY A 229 7.39 -25.47 43.52
N GLU A 230 8.35 -24.57 43.35
CA GLU A 230 9.44 -24.36 44.33
C GLU A 230 8.95 -23.78 45.66
N ALA A 231 7.92 -22.92 45.65
CA ALA A 231 7.35 -22.36 46.88
C ALA A 231 6.58 -23.40 47.74
N ALA A 232 6.06 -24.46 47.12
CA ALA A 232 5.34 -25.52 47.82
C ALA A 232 6.26 -26.57 48.46
N ASP A 233 7.47 -26.75 47.91
CA ASP A 233 8.47 -27.69 48.45
C ASP A 233 9.30 -27.09 49.62
N ASP A 234 9.31 -25.77 49.79
CA ASP A 234 10.01 -25.10 50.90
C ASP A 234 9.16 -25.03 52.19
N GLU A 235 7.83 -24.91 52.07
CA GLU A 235 6.90 -24.95 53.23
C GLU A 235 6.68 -26.37 53.82
N SER A 236 7.12 -27.41 53.12
CA SER A 236 7.01 -28.80 53.58
C SER A 236 8.30 -29.35 54.22
N ARG A 237 9.30 -28.48 54.44
CA ARG A 237 10.62 -28.82 55.01
C ARG A 237 10.99 -28.11 56.32
N GLU A 238 10.08 -27.36 56.94
CA GLU A 238 10.22 -26.87 58.34
C GLU A 238 9.54 -27.77 59.37
#